data_AF-A0A401RFA5-F1
#
_entry.id   AF-A0A401RFA5-F1
#
_cell.length_a   1.000
_cell.length_b   1.000
_cell.length_c   1.000
_cell.angle_alpha   90.00
_cell.angle_beta   90.00
_cell.angle_gamma   90.00
#
_symmetry.space_group_name_H-M   'P 1'
#
loop_
_entity.id
_entity.type
_entity.pdbx_description
1 polymer ?
#
loop_
_entity_poly.entity_id
_entity_poly.type
_entity_poly.pdbx_seq_one_letter_code
_entity_poly.pdbx_strand_id
1 'polypeptide(L)'
;MAEAGDSSGPEAPGTDTDTESGPSGLLTRLPPGQDEAAVLASALQQLSSVARALTVNVRQMNSRLERALLDKEAVDELEAMLNRFLSRQSGVLPDR
;
A
#
# COMPACT_ATOMS: atom_id res chain seq x y z
N MET A 1 -7.89 29.83 -72.96
CA MET A 1 -7.05 30.54 -71.98
C MET A 1 -7.99 31.01 -70.87
N ALA A 2 -7.97 30.55 -69.63
CA ALA A 2 -6.93 29.87 -68.83
C ALA A 2 -7.42 28.54 -68.21
N GLU A 3 -6.46 27.83 -67.62
CA GLU A 3 -6.41 26.40 -67.31
C GLU A 3 -7.13 25.95 -66.02
N ALA A 4 -7.40 24.64 -65.99
CA ALA A 4 -7.71 23.86 -64.79
C ALA A 4 -6.45 23.65 -63.94
N GLY A 5 -6.59 23.73 -62.61
CA GLY A 5 -5.56 23.34 -61.65
C GLY A 5 -6.19 22.45 -60.59
N ASP A 6 -5.81 21.18 -60.61
CA ASP A 6 -6.03 20.13 -59.62
C ASP A 6 -5.08 20.32 -58.42
N SER A 7 -5.57 20.09 -57.20
CA SER A 7 -4.72 19.57 -56.12
C SER A 7 -5.56 18.92 -55.03
N SER A 8 -5.42 17.61 -54.92
CA SER A 8 -5.98 16.70 -53.93
C SER A 8 -5.34 16.85 -52.52
N GLY A 9 -6.18 16.95 -51.47
CA GLY A 9 -6.05 16.48 -50.05
C GLY A 9 -4.80 16.82 -49.18
N PRO A 10 -4.80 16.56 -47.84
CA PRO A 10 -5.82 15.92 -47.00
C PRO A 10 -6.22 16.69 -45.70
N GLU A 11 -7.20 16.12 -44.99
CA GLU A 11 -7.72 16.51 -43.66
C GLU A 11 -6.66 16.53 -42.53
N ALA A 12 -6.84 17.42 -41.56
CA ALA A 12 -6.70 17.08 -40.14
C ALA A 12 -7.40 18.14 -39.24
N PRO A 13 -8.38 17.75 -38.40
CA PRO A 13 -8.91 18.60 -37.35
C PRO A 13 -7.88 18.75 -36.23
N GLY A 14 -7.64 19.99 -35.79
CA GLY A 14 -6.84 20.28 -34.60
C GLY A 14 -7.50 19.68 -33.37
N THR A 15 -7.00 18.51 -32.93
CA THR A 15 -7.34 17.95 -31.62
C THR A 15 -6.40 18.56 -30.59
N ASP A 16 -6.82 19.67 -30.00
CA ASP A 16 -6.29 20.13 -28.71
C ASP A 16 -6.70 19.10 -27.65
N THR A 17 -5.86 18.08 -27.47
CA THR A 17 -5.99 17.14 -26.36
C THR A 17 -5.49 17.80 -25.09
N ASP A 18 -6.33 18.64 -24.49
CA ASP A 18 -6.29 18.91 -23.06
C ASP A 18 -6.79 17.67 -22.35
N THR A 19 -5.87 16.76 -22.04
CA THR A 19 -6.11 15.73 -21.03
C THR A 19 -4.94 15.76 -20.06
N GLU A 20 -4.94 16.84 -19.28
CA GLU A 20 -4.26 16.89 -17.98
C GLU A 20 -4.94 15.87 -17.07
N SER A 21 -4.53 14.61 -17.21
CA SER A 21 -4.83 13.55 -16.25
C SER A 21 -3.63 13.42 -15.33
N GLY A 22 -3.80 13.86 -14.09
CA GLY A 22 -2.81 13.76 -13.02
C GLY A 22 -2.32 12.33 -12.74
N PRO A 23 -1.38 12.18 -11.79
CA PRO A 23 -0.51 11.02 -11.66
C PRO A 23 -1.23 9.79 -11.07
N SER A 24 -2.10 9.16 -11.86
CA SER A 24 -2.46 7.76 -11.65
C SER A 24 -1.35 6.90 -12.24
N GLY A 25 -0.39 6.50 -11.40
CA GLY A 25 0.82 5.75 -11.77
C GLY A 25 0.59 4.35 -12.38
N LEU A 26 -0.62 4.01 -12.78
CA LEU A 26 -0.97 2.77 -13.49
C LEU A 26 -1.42 2.99 -14.93
N LEU A 27 -1.75 4.23 -15.32
CA LEU A 27 -2.16 4.57 -16.68
C LEU A 27 -1.15 5.54 -17.29
N THR A 28 0.11 5.11 -17.38
CA THR A 28 1.10 5.80 -18.22
C THR A 28 0.68 5.63 -19.68
N ARG A 29 0.44 6.76 -20.36
CA ARG A 29 0.18 6.82 -21.80
C ARG A 29 1.27 6.03 -22.53
N LEU A 30 0.87 4.98 -23.23
CA LEU A 30 1.82 4.06 -23.82
C LEU A 30 2.59 4.75 -24.97
N PRO A 31 3.93 4.62 -25.04
CA PRO A 31 4.68 5.12 -26.19
C PRO A 31 4.20 4.45 -27.48
N PRO A 32 4.11 5.18 -28.60
CA PRO A 32 3.68 4.60 -29.87
C PRO A 32 4.59 3.42 -30.26
N GLY A 33 3.98 2.27 -30.57
CA GLY A 33 4.69 1.05 -30.97
C GLY A 33 4.94 0.02 -29.86
N GLN A 34 4.48 0.25 -28.63
CA GLN A 34 4.46 -0.79 -27.59
C GLN A 34 3.12 -1.53 -27.55
N ASP A 35 3.17 -2.79 -27.11
CA ASP A 35 1.98 -3.62 -26.91
C ASP A 35 1.35 -3.31 -25.53
N GLU A 36 0.15 -2.73 -25.55
CA GLU A 36 -0.65 -2.42 -24.35
C GLU A 36 -0.88 -3.66 -23.48
N ALA A 37 -1.04 -4.83 -24.08
CA ALA A 37 -1.27 -6.08 -23.34
C ALA A 37 -0.03 -6.46 -22.53
N ALA A 38 1.18 -6.27 -23.08
CA ALA A 38 2.43 -6.57 -22.40
C ALA A 38 2.67 -5.64 -21.21
N VAL A 39 2.37 -4.34 -21.35
CA VAL A 39 2.51 -3.37 -20.26
C VAL A 39 1.49 -3.62 -19.15
N LEU A 40 0.23 -3.90 -19.50
CA LEU A 40 -0.79 -4.26 -18.53
C LEU A 40 -0.41 -5.55 -17.77
N ALA A 41 0.07 -6.58 -18.48
CA ALA A 41 0.52 -7.82 -17.86
C ALA A 41 1.66 -7.59 -16.86
N SER A 42 2.63 -6.73 -17.22
CA SER A 42 3.75 -6.36 -16.32
C SER A 42 3.25 -5.62 -15.08
N ALA A 43 2.37 -4.63 -15.25
CA ALA A 43 1.79 -3.87 -14.14
C ALA A 43 0.99 -4.78 -13.18
N LEU A 44 0.18 -5.69 -13.71
CA LEU A 44 -0.57 -6.67 -12.92
C LEU A 44 0.35 -7.63 -12.17
N GLN A 45 1.45 -8.06 -12.78
CA GLN A 45 2.43 -8.91 -12.12
C GLN A 45 3.14 -8.17 -10.97
N GLN A 46 3.52 -6.90 -11.18
CA GLN A 46 4.09 -6.07 -10.13
C GLN A 46 3.10 -5.86 -8.97
N LEU A 47 1.85 -5.53 -9.29
CA LEU A 47 0.79 -5.37 -8.30
C LEU A 47 0.56 -6.66 -7.49
N SER A 48 0.54 -7.82 -8.16
CA SER A 48 0.43 -9.13 -7.51
C SER A 48 1.61 -9.40 -6.57
N SER A 49 2.82 -9.05 -6.99
CA SER A 49 4.02 -9.19 -6.17
C SER A 49 3.97 -8.32 -4.91
N VAL A 50 3.59 -7.04 -5.06
CA VAL A 50 3.41 -6.11 -3.94
C VAL A 50 2.32 -6.61 -2.98
N ALA A 51 1.18 -7.07 -3.50
CA ALA A 51 0.09 -7.60 -2.68
C ALA A 51 0.52 -8.84 -1.87
N ARG A 52 1.33 -9.73 -2.45
CA ARG A 52 1.92 -10.87 -1.74
C ARG A 52 2.87 -10.41 -0.63
N ALA A 53 3.74 -9.44 -0.92
CA ALA A 53 4.67 -8.89 0.07
C ALA A 53 3.91 -8.26 1.26
N LEU A 54 2.87 -7.48 0.98
CA LEU A 54 1.99 -6.90 2.01
C LEU A 54 1.33 -7.99 2.86
N THR A 55 0.83 -9.06 2.24
CA THR A 55 0.23 -10.20 2.96
C THR A 55 1.22 -10.84 3.93
N VAL A 56 2.47 -11.05 3.49
CA VAL A 56 3.54 -11.59 4.35
C VAL A 56 3.84 -10.64 5.51
N ASN A 57 3.96 -9.34 5.23
CA ASN A 57 4.24 -8.35 6.27
C ASN A 57 3.13 -8.29 7.32
N VAL A 58 1.86 -8.29 6.91
CA VAL A 58 0.71 -8.30 7.84
C VAL A 58 0.74 -9.53 8.73
N ARG A 59 1.03 -10.73 8.18
CA ARG A 59 1.16 -11.95 8.98
C ARG A 59 2.29 -11.85 9.99
N GLN A 60 3.45 -11.34 9.58
CA GLN A 60 4.59 -11.16 10.49
C GLN A 60 4.28 -10.15 11.60
N MET A 61 3.59 -9.05 11.28
CA MET A 61 3.14 -8.07 12.27
C MET A 61 2.19 -8.69 13.28
N ASN A 62 1.21 -9.46 12.82
CA ASN A 62 0.27 -10.15 13.70
C ASN A 62 0.99 -11.11 14.66
N SER A 63 1.91 -11.94 14.16
CA SER A 63 2.69 -12.84 15.02
C SER A 63 3.57 -12.10 16.03
N ARG A 64 4.10 -10.93 15.67
CA ARG A 64 4.87 -10.08 16.61
C ARG A 64 3.97 -9.46 17.68
N LEU A 65 2.76 -9.03 17.30
CA LEU A 65 1.77 -8.50 18.25
C LEU A 65 1.29 -9.58 19.22
N GLU A 66 1.01 -10.79 18.73
CA GLU A 66 0.65 -11.94 19.57
C GLU A 66 1.74 -12.23 20.62
N ARG A 67 3.02 -12.24 20.22
CA ARG A 67 4.13 -12.40 21.17
C ARG A 67 4.20 -11.25 22.17
N ALA A 68 4.05 -10.01 21.73
CA ALA A 68 4.07 -8.85 22.63
C ALA A 68 2.92 -8.88 23.64
N LEU A 69 1.75 -9.40 23.26
CA LEU A 69 0.62 -9.58 24.18
C LEU A 69 0.92 -10.64 25.25
N LEU A 70 1.55 -11.76 24.87
CA LEU A 70 1.99 -12.78 25.83
C LEU A 70 3.04 -12.21 26.81
N ASP A 71 4.00 -11.45 26.30
CA ASP A 71 5.02 -10.81 27.14
C ASP A 71 4.39 -9.81 28.12
N LYS A 72 3.36 -9.07 27.68
CA LYS A 72 2.61 -8.15 28.55
C LYS A 72 1.92 -8.88 29.70
N GLU A 73 1.24 -10.00 29.42
CA GLU A 73 0.56 -10.80 30.47
C GLU A 73 1.54 -11.27 31.54
N ALA A 74 2.73 -11.72 31.13
CA ALA A 74 3.80 -12.12 32.06
C ALA A 74 4.29 -10.94 32.92
N VAL A 75 4.38 -9.74 32.35
CA VAL A 75 4.74 -8.52 33.10
C VAL A 75 3.64 -8.15 34.10
N ASP A 76 2.38 -8.20 33.70
CA ASP A 76 1.23 -7.91 34.56
C ASP A 76 1.17 -8.91 35.74
N GLU A 77 1.46 -10.19 35.49
CA GLU A 77 1.55 -11.21 36.54
C GLU A 77 2.72 -10.94 37.51
N LEU A 78 3.89 -10.57 36.98
CA LEU A 78 5.05 -10.22 37.79
C LEU A 78 4.77 -8.99 38.68
N GLU A 79 4.11 -7.97 38.14
CA GLU A 79 3.68 -6.78 38.89
C GLU A 79 2.70 -7.16 40.01
N ALA A 80 1.73 -8.03 39.72
CA ALA A 80 0.80 -8.53 40.73
C ALA A 80 1.50 -9.31 41.85
N MET A 81 2.50 -10.14 41.51
CA MET A 81 3.31 -10.87 42.49
C MET A 81 4.14 -9.93 43.37
N LEU A 82 4.80 -8.94 42.77
CA LEU A 82 5.55 -7.90 43.47
C LEU A 82 4.67 -7.13 44.43
N ASN A 83 3.50 -6.68 43.98
CA ASN A 83 2.54 -5.97 44.82
C ASN A 83 2.06 -6.85 46.00
N ARG A 84 1.76 -8.14 45.75
CA ARG A 84 1.42 -9.08 46.85
C ARG A 84 2.58 -9.30 47.83
N PHE A 85 3.82 -9.29 47.35
CA PHE A 85 4.99 -9.43 48.21
C PHE A 85 5.19 -8.18 49.08
N LEU A 86 5.12 -6.99 48.48
CA LEU A 86 5.23 -5.71 49.18
C LEU A 86 4.10 -5.52 50.19
N SER A 87 2.85 -5.88 49.86
CA SER A 87 1.72 -5.85 50.81
C SER A 87 1.89 -6.82 51.98
N ARG A 88 2.59 -7.95 51.77
CA ARG A 88 2.91 -8.91 52.84
C ARG A 88 4.07 -8.44 53.72
N GLN A 89 5.08 -7.79 53.16
CA GLN A 89 6.18 -7.21 53.93
C GLN A 89 5.78 -5.96 54.72
N SER A 90 4.89 -5.14 54.17
CA SER A 90 4.44 -3.89 54.81
C SER A 90 3.51 -4.08 55.99
N GLY A 91 3.08 -5.32 56.31
CA GLY A 91 2.56 -5.69 57.62
C GLY A 91 1.68 -4.64 58.28
N VAL A 92 0.68 -4.12 57.56
CA VAL A 92 -0.37 -3.32 58.19
C VAL A 92 -1.18 -4.29 59.04
N LEU A 93 -0.82 -4.36 60.32
CA LEU A 93 -1.76 -4.74 61.36
C LEU A 93 -2.99 -3.85 61.17
N PRO A 94 -4.20 -4.40 60.95
CA PRO A 94 -5.39 -3.60 61.08
C PRO A 94 -5.47 -3.17 62.56
N ASP A 95 -5.26 -1.88 62.81
CA ASP A 95 -5.48 -1.25 64.11
C ASP A 95 -6.87 -1.67 64.63
N ARG A 96 -6.87 -2.36 65.76
CA ARG A 96 -8.06 -2.61 66.59
C ARG A 96 -7.87 -1.91 67.92
#